data_AF-A0A7C3XK65-F1
#
_entry.id   AF-A0A7C3XK65-F1
#
_cell.length_a   1.000
_cell.length_b   1.000
_cell.length_c   1.000
_cell.angle_alpha   90.00
_cell.angle_beta   90.00
_cell.angle_gamma   90.00
#
_symmetry.space_group_name_H-M   'P 1'
#
loop_
_entity.id
_entity.type
_entity.pdbx_description
1 polymer ?
#
loop_
_entity_poly.entity_id
_entity_poly.type
_entity_poly.pdbx_seq_one_letter_code
_entity_poly.pdbx_strand_id
1 'polypeptide(L)'
;MESVGAVLLTIQERLSLIVIKLQEYTCSSDSEHLAGTGEDLIVLADQVYDQLVEARHRVLSHTLREAGLGLWARATEIGQRDFCEADRTYFTEVHDVLTHLCEKIESGEYYSELAKLEAIRTKGVA
;
A
#
# COMPACT_ATOMS: atom_id res chain seq x y z
N MET A 1 13.56 17.51 -8.67
CA MET A 1 13.87 16.13 -8.28
C MET A 1 13.45 16.00 -6.83
N GLU A 2 12.33 15.32 -6.57
CA GLU A 2 11.90 15.09 -5.19
C GLU A 2 12.83 14.06 -4.54
N SER A 3 13.11 14.24 -3.24
CA SER A 3 13.86 13.23 -2.51
C SER A 3 12.98 12.00 -2.29
N VAL A 4 13.59 10.82 -2.22
CA VAL A 4 12.88 9.57 -1.89
C VAL A 4 12.12 9.71 -0.57
N GLY A 5 12.65 10.47 0.39
CA GLY A 5 11.95 10.79 1.64
C GLY A 5 10.65 11.55 1.44
N ALA A 6 10.58 12.50 0.49
CA ALA A 6 9.34 13.22 0.19
C ALA A 6 8.28 12.30 -0.44
N VAL A 7 8.70 11.41 -1.34
CA VAL A 7 7.82 10.42 -1.97
C VAL A 7 7.27 9.45 -0.92
N LEU A 8 8.14 8.96 -0.03
CA LEU A 8 7.73 8.09 1.08
C LEU A 8 6.77 8.78 2.04
N LEU A 9 6.95 10.08 2.31
CA LEU A 9 6.00 10.85 3.13
C LEU A 9 4.63 10.93 2.45
N THR A 10 4.58 11.24 1.14
CA THR A 10 3.32 11.23 0.38
C THR A 10 2.64 9.87 0.40
N ILE A 11 3.41 8.79 0.28
CA ILE A 11 2.89 7.42 0.40
C ILE A 11 2.31 7.20 1.79
N GLN A 12 3.03 7.56 2.85
CA GLN A 12 2.59 7.35 4.23
C GLN A 12 1.29 8.11 4.53
N GLU A 13 1.20 9.40 4.18
CA GLU A 13 0.01 10.22 4.44
C GLU A 13 -1.23 9.63 3.76
N ARG A 14 -1.10 9.25 2.48
CA ARG A 14 -2.22 8.72 1.71
C ARG A 14 -2.57 7.30 2.09
N LEU A 15 -1.58 6.44 2.32
CA LEU A 15 -1.79 5.06 2.72
C LEU A 15 -2.46 5.00 4.09
N SER A 16 -2.12 5.89 5.02
CA SER A 16 -2.76 5.96 6.35
C SER A 16 -4.25 6.25 6.24
N LEU A 17 -4.66 7.14 5.34
CA LEU A 17 -6.09 7.40 5.08
C LEU A 17 -6.80 6.18 4.49
N ILE A 18 -6.14 5.45 3.58
CA ILE A 18 -6.69 4.22 2.97
C ILE A 18 -6.87 3.13 4.03
N VAL A 19 -5.89 2.97 4.92
CA VAL A 19 -5.93 1.99 6.03
C VAL A 19 -7.11 2.27 6.97
N ILE A 20 -7.29 3.53 7.38
CA ILE A 20 -8.42 3.92 8.24
C ILE A 20 -9.77 3.58 7.58
N LYS A 21 -9.93 3.96 6.30
CA LYS A 21 -11.13 3.63 5.52
C LYS A 21 -11.34 2.12 5.39
N LEU A 22 -10.28 1.37 5.11
CA LEU A 22 -10.34 -0.08 4.95
C LEU A 22 -10.84 -0.75 6.24
N GLN A 23 -10.36 -0.31 7.41
CA GLN A 23 -10.85 -0.81 8.69
C GLN A 23 -12.33 -0.48 8.91
N GLU A 24 -12.72 0.77 8.66
CA GLU A 24 -14.10 1.24 8.82
C GLU A 24 -15.06 0.42 7.96
N TYR A 25 -14.76 0.26 6.66
CA TYR A 25 -15.62 -0.46 5.73
C TYR A 25 -15.61 -1.97 5.94
N THR A 26 -14.53 -2.53 6.47
CA THR A 26 -14.51 -3.93 6.91
C THR A 26 -15.45 -4.14 8.10
N CYS A 27 -15.49 -3.21 9.06
CA CYS A 27 -16.40 -3.26 10.20
C CYS A 27 -17.87 -3.13 9.75
N SER A 28 -18.18 -2.18 8.87
CA SER A 28 -19.54 -1.98 8.34
C SER A 28 -19.95 -3.00 7.28
N SER A 29 -19.01 -3.82 6.77
CA SER A 29 -19.24 -4.79 5.69
C SER A 29 -19.68 -4.13 4.37
N ASP A 30 -19.18 -2.92 4.12
CA ASP A 30 -19.55 -2.09 2.97
C ASP A 30 -18.69 -2.42 1.75
N SER A 31 -19.16 -3.37 0.93
CA SER A 31 -18.42 -3.86 -0.23
C SER A 31 -18.15 -2.80 -1.31
N GLU A 32 -19.04 -1.81 -1.48
CA GLU A 32 -18.85 -0.76 -2.48
C GLU A 32 -17.69 0.16 -2.08
N HIS A 33 -17.66 0.59 -0.82
CA HIS A 33 -16.58 1.42 -0.31
C HIS A 33 -15.26 0.64 -0.15
N LEU A 34 -15.31 -0.68 0.09
CA LEU A 34 -14.12 -1.55 0.04
C LEU A 34 -13.53 -1.66 -1.36
N ALA A 35 -14.35 -1.67 -2.42
CA ALA A 35 -13.84 -1.60 -3.78
C ALA A 35 -13.16 -0.24 -4.02
N GLY A 36 -13.76 0.83 -3.54
CA GLY A 36 -13.20 2.19 -3.60
C GLY A 36 -11.85 2.33 -2.88
N THR A 37 -11.62 1.65 -1.75
CA THR A 37 -10.29 1.67 -1.11
C THR A 37 -9.23 0.92 -1.93
N GLY A 38 -9.62 -0.14 -2.64
CA GLY A 38 -8.77 -0.81 -3.62
C GLY A 38 -8.37 0.13 -4.77
N GLU A 39 -9.32 0.89 -5.31
CA GLU A 39 -9.07 1.91 -6.34
C GLU A 39 -8.16 3.04 -5.84
N ASP A 40 -8.41 3.56 -4.64
CA ASP A 40 -7.57 4.58 -4.01
C ASP A 40 -6.10 4.12 -3.92
N LEU A 41 -5.88 2.83 -3.63
CA LEU A 41 -4.55 2.23 -3.51
C LEU A 41 -3.86 2.05 -4.88
N ILE A 42 -4.61 1.66 -5.91
CA ILE A 42 -4.12 1.61 -7.29
C ILE A 42 -3.71 3.01 -7.77
N VAL A 43 -4.56 4.00 -7.52
CA VAL A 43 -4.29 5.40 -7.87
C VAL A 43 -3.05 5.92 -7.13
N LEU A 44 -2.89 5.57 -5.85
CA LEU A 44 -1.66 5.90 -5.11
C LEU A 44 -0.44 5.27 -5.79
N ALA A 45 -0.48 3.98 -6.10
CA ALA A 45 0.63 3.27 -6.73
C ALA A 45 1.06 3.87 -8.07
N ASP A 46 0.10 4.24 -8.91
CA ASP A 46 0.34 4.85 -10.22
C ASP A 46 0.92 6.27 -10.08
N GLN A 47 0.42 7.07 -9.13
CA GLN A 47 0.91 8.43 -8.90
C GLN A 47 2.37 8.48 -8.43
N VAL A 48 2.80 7.50 -7.64
CA VAL A 48 4.18 7.47 -7.11
C VAL A 48 5.13 6.64 -7.97
N TYR A 49 4.65 6.07 -9.08
CA TYR A 49 5.40 5.11 -9.89
C TYR A 49 6.69 5.69 -10.44
N ASP A 50 6.62 6.82 -11.16
CA ASP A 50 7.79 7.41 -11.83
C ASP A 50 8.86 7.80 -10.80
N GLN A 51 8.46 8.43 -9.69
CA GLN A 51 9.38 8.83 -8.62
C GLN A 51 10.03 7.61 -7.96
N LEU A 52 9.28 6.52 -7.73
CA LEU A 52 9.83 5.27 -7.21
C LEU A 52 10.72 4.54 -8.21
N VAL A 53 10.46 4.66 -9.52
CA VAL A 53 11.33 4.12 -10.57
C VAL A 53 12.66 4.87 -10.61
N GLU A 54 12.63 6.21 -10.57
CA GLU A 54 13.84 7.04 -10.48
C GLU A 54 14.66 6.69 -9.23
N ALA A 55 13.96 6.47 -8.11
CA ALA A 55 14.55 5.99 -6.87
C ALA A 55 15.01 4.53 -6.92
N ARG A 56 14.77 3.78 -8.00
CA ARG A 56 15.04 2.34 -8.14
C ARG A 56 14.32 1.45 -7.12
N HIS A 57 13.15 1.90 -6.67
CA HIS A 57 12.27 1.25 -5.69
C HIS A 57 10.87 0.94 -6.24
N ARG A 58 10.80 0.57 -7.53
CA ARG A 58 9.55 0.17 -8.21
C ARG A 58 8.73 -0.89 -7.48
N VAL A 59 9.38 -1.71 -6.64
CA VAL A 59 8.72 -2.79 -5.89
C VAL A 59 7.61 -2.27 -4.99
N LEU A 60 7.79 -1.10 -4.34
CA LEU A 60 6.78 -0.53 -3.46
C LEU A 60 5.51 -0.16 -4.23
N SER A 61 5.66 0.49 -5.39
CA SER A 61 4.52 0.80 -6.27
C SER A 61 3.81 -0.47 -6.72
N HIS A 62 4.55 -1.52 -7.11
CA HIS A 62 3.94 -2.79 -7.51
C HIS A 62 3.17 -3.45 -6.36
N THR A 63 3.74 -3.49 -5.16
CA THR A 63 3.08 -4.06 -3.98
C THR A 63 1.79 -3.32 -3.65
N LEU A 64 1.79 -1.99 -3.67
CA LEU A 64 0.58 -1.19 -3.46
C LEU A 64 -0.47 -1.49 -4.53
N ARG A 65 -0.06 -1.55 -5.79
CA ARG A 65 -0.96 -1.83 -6.92
C ARG A 65 -1.58 -3.22 -6.85
N GLU A 66 -0.79 -4.24 -6.51
CA GLU A 66 -1.26 -5.61 -6.36
C GLU A 66 -2.24 -5.75 -5.19
N ALA A 67 -1.94 -5.12 -4.05
CA ALA A 67 -2.85 -5.06 -2.92
C ALA A 67 -4.18 -4.37 -3.31
N GLY A 68 -4.11 -3.27 -4.05
CA GLY A 68 -5.30 -2.54 -4.50
C GLY A 68 -6.18 -3.37 -5.45
N LEU A 69 -5.56 -4.08 -6.39
CA LEU A 69 -6.26 -5.01 -7.28
C LEU A 69 -6.91 -6.17 -6.52
N GLY A 70 -6.22 -6.73 -5.52
CA GLY A 70 -6.76 -7.79 -4.67
C GLY A 70 -7.96 -7.33 -3.86
N LEU A 71 -7.88 -6.14 -3.25
CA LEU A 71 -9.00 -5.52 -2.52
C LEU A 71 -10.20 -5.31 -3.43
N TRP A 72 -9.98 -4.66 -4.58
CA TRP A 72 -11.04 -4.37 -5.55
C TRP A 72 -11.72 -5.64 -6.08
N ALA A 73 -10.93 -6.65 -6.46
CA ALA A 73 -11.45 -7.92 -6.95
C ALA A 73 -12.30 -8.62 -5.89
N ARG A 74 -11.79 -8.72 -4.65
CA ARG A 74 -12.52 -9.35 -3.55
C ARG A 74 -13.81 -8.61 -3.22
N ALA A 75 -13.76 -7.28 -3.15
CA ALA A 75 -14.93 -6.45 -2.86
C ALA A 75 -16.01 -6.59 -3.95
N THR A 76 -15.60 -6.65 -5.22
CA THR A 76 -16.51 -6.86 -6.37
C THR A 76 -17.18 -8.23 -6.32
N GLU A 77 -16.44 -9.29 -5.95
CA GLU A 77 -17.00 -10.63 -5.74
C GLU A 77 -18.06 -10.62 -4.64
N ILE A 78 -17.81 -9.90 -3.54
CA ILE A 78 -18.78 -9.75 -2.45
C ILE A 78 -20.01 -8.98 -2.91
N GLY A 79 -19.90 -8.00 -3.80
CA GLY A 79 -21.07 -7.32 -4.37
C GLY A 79 -22.08 -8.27 -5.07
N GLN A 80 -21.67 -9.50 -5.38
CA GLN A 80 -22.50 -10.53 -6.01
C GLN A 80 -23.03 -11.59 -5.01
N ARG A 81 -22.69 -11.48 -3.72
CA ARG A 81 -23.09 -12.41 -2.65
C ARG A 81 -23.17 -11.72 -1.29
N ASP A 82 -23.38 -12.48 -0.21
CA ASP A 82 -23.31 -11.92 1.14
C ASP A 82 -21.87 -11.85 1.65
N PHE A 83 -21.56 -10.80 2.40
CA PHE A 83 -20.28 -10.64 3.11
C PHE A 83 -20.14 -11.71 4.19
N CYS A 84 -19.03 -12.45 4.20
CA CYS A 84 -18.81 -13.54 5.15
C CYS A 84 -17.56 -13.32 6.04
N GLU A 85 -17.37 -14.20 7.02
CA GLU A 85 -16.25 -14.11 7.95
C GLU A 85 -14.89 -14.24 7.23
N ALA A 86 -14.80 -15.07 6.18
CA ALA A 86 -13.56 -15.20 5.40
C ALA A 86 -13.17 -13.88 4.69
N ASP A 87 -14.17 -13.08 4.28
CA ASP A 87 -13.90 -11.76 3.72
C ASP A 87 -13.41 -10.80 4.78
N ARG A 88 -14.03 -10.82 5.97
CA ARG A 88 -13.57 -10.04 7.12
C ARG A 88 -12.09 -10.33 7.40
N THR A 89 -11.72 -11.61 7.51
CA THR A 89 -10.35 -12.03 7.74
C THR A 89 -9.41 -11.50 6.65
N TYR A 90 -9.78 -11.66 5.38
CA TYR A 90 -8.98 -11.16 4.26
C TYR A 90 -8.71 -9.65 4.35
N PHE A 91 -9.75 -8.84 4.55
CA PHE A 91 -9.58 -7.39 4.62
C PHE A 91 -8.80 -6.95 5.87
N THR A 92 -8.98 -7.64 7.01
CA THR A 92 -8.19 -7.40 8.21
C THR A 92 -6.71 -7.73 8.00
N GLU A 93 -6.38 -8.85 7.35
CA GLU A 93 -4.99 -9.21 7.06
C GLU A 93 -4.33 -8.18 6.13
N VAL A 94 -5.04 -7.72 5.09
CA VAL A 94 -4.53 -6.67 4.21
C VAL A 94 -4.35 -5.36 4.98
N HIS A 95 -5.33 -4.98 5.82
CA HIS A 95 -5.22 -3.81 6.69
C HIS A 95 -3.96 -3.86 7.57
N ASP A 96 -3.69 -4.99 8.21
CA ASP A 96 -2.56 -5.13 9.12
C ASP A 96 -1.22 -5.01 8.39
N VAL A 97 -1.11 -5.59 7.20
CA VAL A 97 0.09 -5.47 6.35
C VAL A 97 0.30 -4.02 5.90
N LEU A 98 -0.76 -3.33 5.47
CA LEU A 98 -0.66 -1.93 5.04
C LEU A 98 -0.35 -0.99 6.22
N THR A 99 -0.92 -1.27 7.39
CA THR A 99 -0.61 -0.55 8.64
C THR A 99 0.86 -0.70 9.00
N HIS A 100 1.37 -1.93 8.96
CA HIS A 100 2.78 -2.20 9.22
C HIS A 100 3.70 -1.44 8.25
N LEU A 101 3.33 -1.37 6.97
CA LEU A 101 4.06 -0.58 5.99
C LEU A 101 4.06 0.91 6.33
N CYS A 102 2.92 1.48 6.73
CA CYS A 102 2.84 2.87 7.22
C CYS A 102 3.79 3.12 8.39
N GLU A 103 3.75 2.26 9.41
CA GLU A 103 4.61 2.38 10.60
C GLU A 103 6.10 2.33 10.24
N LYS A 104 6.49 1.46 9.31
CA LYS A 104 7.88 1.34 8.85
C LYS A 104 8.35 2.56 8.06
N ILE A 105 7.46 3.20 7.30
CA ILE A 105 7.77 4.45 6.62
C ILE A 105 7.87 5.60 7.64
N GLU A 106 6.90 5.73 8.54
CA GLU A 106 6.82 6.79 9.55
C GLU A 106 8.03 6.79 10.50
N SER A 107 8.42 5.61 10.98
CA SER A 107 9.61 5.44 11.83
C SER A 107 10.94 5.70 11.10
N GLY A 108 10.92 5.84 9.77
CA GLY A 108 12.12 5.96 8.93
C GLY A 108 12.89 4.65 8.75
N GLU A 109 12.43 3.55 9.36
CA GLU A 109 13.06 2.23 9.23
C GLU A 109 13.11 1.79 7.77
N TYR A 110 12.00 1.95 7.04
CA TYR A 110 11.91 1.64 5.61
C TYR A 110 13.00 2.34 4.81
N TYR A 111 13.14 3.66 4.99
CA TYR A 111 14.15 4.46 4.31
C TYR A 111 15.58 4.05 4.69
N SER A 112 15.81 3.72 5.96
CA SER A 112 17.12 3.29 6.44
C SER A 112 17.57 1.95 5.81
N GLU A 113 16.67 0.99 5.67
CA GLU A 113 16.95 -0.29 4.99
C GLU A 113 17.17 -0.09 3.50
N LEU A 114 16.41 0.82 2.90
CA LEU A 114 16.59 1.25 1.53
C LEU A 114 18.01 1.76 1.26
N ALA A 115 18.48 2.69 2.09
CA ALA A 115 19.81 3.28 1.98
C ALA A 115 20.92 2.23 2.17
N LYS A 116 20.72 1.25 3.06
CA LYS A 116 21.67 0.12 3.24
C LYS A 116 21.79 -0.72 1.98
N LEU A 117 20.68 -1.07 1.34
CA LEU A 117 20.67 -1.84 0.09
C LEU A 117 21.38 -1.09 -1.04
N GLU A 118 21.16 0.22 -1.14
CA GLU A 118 21.86 1.06 -2.11
C GLU A 118 23.38 1.12 -1.86
N ALA A 119 23.80 1.23 -0.60
CA ALA A 119 25.20 1.22 -0.21
C ALA A 119 25.90 -0.11 -0.53
N ILE A 120 25.20 -1.25 -0.36
CA ILE A 120 25.71 -2.57 -0.74
C ILE A 120 25.88 -2.65 -2.28
N ARG A 121 24.87 -2.19 -3.02
CA ARG A 121 24.87 -2.22 -4.49
C ARG A 121 25.99 -1.37 -5.08
N THR A 122 26.32 -0.23 -4.48
CA THR A 122 27.41 0.64 -4.94
C THR A 122 28.79 0.11 -4.58
N LYS A 123 28.95 -0.57 -3.43
CA LYS A 123 30.21 -1.21 -3.04
C LYS A 123 30.54 -2.50 -3.80
N GLY A 124 29.53 -3.20 -4.33
CA GLY A 124 29.72 -4.40 -5.16
C GLY A 124 30.13 -4.15 -6.61
N VAL A 125 30.25 -2.89 -7.03
CA VAL A 125 30.61 -2.46 -8.41
C VAL A 125 32.00 -1.78 -8.42
N ALA A 126 32.78 -1.91 -7.35
CA ALA A 126 34.15 -1.40 -7.25
C ALA A 126 35.18 -2.46 -7.69
#